data_AF-A0A7R9Z4N4-F1
#
_entry.id   AF-A0A7R9Z4N4-F1
#
_cell.length_a   1.000
_cell.length_b   1.000
_cell.length_c   1.000
_cell.angle_alpha   90.00
_cell.angle_beta   90.00
_cell.angle_gamma   90.00
#
_symmetry.space_group_name_H-M   'P 1'
#
loop_
_entity.id
_entity.type
_entity.pdbx_description
1 polymer ?
#
loop_
_entity_poly.entity_id
_entity_poly.type
_entity_poly.pdbx_seq_one_letter_code
_entity_poly.pdbx_strand_id
1 'polypeptide(L)'
;MKVSTLSLLAATIGCASAFAPAATFGGFSRTGDTALFERKPFITGNWKLNPSTKDEAIELAKGIAGAVSSESPGDVALFVPFPFIECVQKAVDGKLSVGAEMVTPEMSGAFTGGISCGMLKSIGVEWALAGHSERRTINKETDEYINAQCLKLIENDMSVILCIGETDEEFEKDLVGDVCEVQLKKGLAGIKPEEMDRVVIAYEPVW
;
A
#
# COMPACT_ATOMS: atom_id res chain seq x y z
N MET A 1 -34.23 -32.11 36.10
CA MET A 1 -35.26 -31.81 35.08
C MET A 1 -34.50 -31.46 33.80
N LYS A 2 -34.33 -32.41 32.88
CA LYS A 2 -35.08 -32.55 31.59
C LYS A 2 -35.06 -31.24 30.78
N VAL A 3 -34.15 -31.11 29.80
CA VAL A 3 -34.28 -31.45 28.35
C VAL A 3 -34.90 -30.31 27.54
N SER A 4 -34.16 -29.79 26.54
CA SER A 4 -34.58 -29.77 25.12
C SER A 4 -33.65 -28.85 24.30
N THR A 5 -32.70 -29.35 23.51
CA THR A 5 -32.75 -29.63 22.05
C THR A 5 -33.06 -28.45 21.10
N LEU A 6 -32.06 -28.20 20.24
CA LEU A 6 -32.08 -27.77 18.83
C LEU A 6 -32.85 -26.50 18.42
N SER A 7 -32.12 -25.58 17.79
CA SER A 7 -32.37 -25.25 16.37
C SER A 7 -31.09 -24.75 15.71
N LEU A 8 -30.63 -25.51 14.73
CA LEU A 8 -29.70 -25.10 13.67
C LEU A 8 -30.28 -23.85 12.99
N LEU A 9 -29.49 -22.78 12.89
CA LEU A 9 -29.66 -21.83 11.79
C LEU A 9 -28.34 -21.81 11.02
N ALA A 10 -28.30 -22.62 9.95
CA ALA A 10 -27.31 -22.50 8.91
C ALA A 10 -27.56 -21.17 8.19
N ALA A 11 -26.79 -20.13 8.53
CA ALA A 11 -26.69 -18.94 7.71
C ALA A 11 -25.63 -19.22 6.64
N THR A 12 -26.08 -19.76 5.51
CA THR A 12 -25.34 -19.69 4.25
C THR A 12 -25.21 -18.22 3.84
N ILE A 13 -24.15 -17.56 4.32
CA ILE A 13 -23.77 -16.25 3.79
C ILE A 13 -23.09 -16.53 2.46
N GLY A 14 -23.90 -16.48 1.40
CA GLY A 14 -23.44 -16.54 0.02
C GLY A 14 -22.47 -15.41 -0.25
N CYS A 15 -21.24 -15.77 -0.59
CA CYS A 15 -20.21 -14.89 -1.11
C CYS A 15 -20.60 -14.46 -2.53
N ALA A 16 -21.56 -13.54 -2.67
CA ALA A 16 -21.98 -13.01 -3.97
C ALA A 16 -22.77 -11.70 -3.79
N SER A 17 -22.09 -10.58 -3.55
CA SER A 17 -22.59 -9.22 -3.90
C SER A 17 -21.63 -8.07 -3.58
N ALA A 18 -20.31 -8.28 -3.52
CA ALA A 18 -19.36 -7.18 -3.31
C ALA A 18 -19.01 -6.39 -4.59
N PHE A 19 -19.47 -6.81 -5.76
CA PHE A 19 -19.25 -6.06 -7.00
C PHE A 19 -20.49 -5.24 -7.34
N ALA A 20 -20.41 -3.94 -7.05
CA ALA A 20 -21.26 -2.96 -7.70
C ALA A 20 -21.16 -3.13 -9.22
N PRO A 21 -22.24 -2.95 -9.99
CA PRO A 21 -22.17 -3.00 -11.45
C PRO A 21 -21.14 -1.98 -11.92
N ALA A 22 -20.35 -2.35 -12.92
CA ALA A 22 -19.32 -1.48 -13.52
C ALA A 22 -19.93 -0.11 -13.83
N ALA A 23 -19.62 0.88 -12.99
CA ALA A 23 -19.95 2.25 -13.27
C ALA A 23 -19.24 2.58 -14.59
N THR A 24 -20.02 2.90 -15.61
CA THR A 24 -19.49 3.51 -16.81
C THR A 24 -18.96 4.87 -16.39
N PHE A 25 -17.66 4.95 -16.15
CA PHE A 25 -16.98 6.22 -15.93
C PHE A 25 -17.12 7.02 -17.22
N GLY A 26 -18.11 7.91 -17.25
CA GLY A 26 -18.27 8.89 -18.32
C GLY A 26 -16.96 9.64 -18.50
N GLY A 27 -16.56 9.82 -19.75
CA GLY A 27 -15.30 10.46 -20.11
C GLY A 27 -15.18 11.82 -19.43
N PHE A 28 -14.31 11.91 -18.43
CA PHE A 28 -13.89 13.19 -17.89
C PHE A 28 -13.13 13.92 -19.00
N SER A 29 -13.70 15.02 -19.50
CA SER A 29 -12.97 15.97 -20.32
C SER A 29 -11.87 16.56 -19.43
N ARG A 30 -10.61 16.18 -19.72
CA ARG A 30 -9.43 16.59 -18.96
C ARG A 30 -9.08 18.03 -19.35
N THR A 31 -9.72 19.01 -18.73
CA THR A 31 -9.40 20.44 -18.94
C THR A 31 -8.56 20.95 -17.76
N GLY A 32 -7.23 20.89 -17.91
CA GLY A 32 -6.29 21.51 -16.98
C GLY A 32 -4.86 21.35 -17.46
N ASP A 33 -4.18 22.47 -17.74
CA ASP A 33 -2.76 22.50 -18.11
C ASP A 33 -1.91 22.69 -16.84
N THR A 34 -1.78 21.62 -16.05
CA THR A 34 -0.77 21.57 -14.97
C THR A 34 0.17 20.40 -15.22
N ALA A 35 1.43 20.52 -14.82
CA ALA A 35 2.42 19.43 -14.93
C ALA A 35 1.97 18.13 -14.22
N LEU A 36 0.95 18.19 -13.35
CA LEU A 36 0.32 17.03 -12.73
C LEU A 36 -0.34 16.11 -13.78
N PHE A 37 -0.87 16.66 -14.87
CA PHE A 37 -1.56 15.90 -15.93
C PHE A 37 -0.59 15.20 -16.88
N GLU A 38 0.71 15.56 -16.86
CA GLU A 38 1.77 14.87 -17.59
C GLU A 38 2.27 13.62 -16.84
N ARG A 39 1.97 13.49 -15.55
CA ARG A 39 2.40 12.33 -14.76
C ARG A 39 1.51 11.15 -15.04
N LYS A 40 2.14 10.01 -15.29
CA LYS A 40 1.44 8.74 -15.47
C LYS A 40 0.72 8.39 -14.16
N PRO A 41 -0.60 8.10 -14.18
CA PRO A 41 -1.31 7.61 -13.02
C PRO A 41 -0.65 6.36 -12.44
N PHE A 42 -0.61 6.26 -11.12
CA PHE A 42 -0.14 5.08 -10.41
C PHE A 42 -1.23 4.65 -9.43
N ILE A 43 -1.84 3.49 -9.68
CA ILE A 43 -2.97 2.96 -8.93
C ILE A 43 -2.46 1.83 -8.05
N THR A 44 -2.63 1.98 -6.74
CA THR A 44 -2.06 1.04 -5.78
C THR A 44 -3.13 0.44 -4.88
N GLY A 45 -3.10 -0.88 -4.68
CA GLY A 45 -3.94 -1.57 -3.72
C GLY A 45 -3.12 -2.04 -2.52
N ASN A 46 -3.31 -1.41 -1.35
CA ASN A 46 -2.76 -1.91 -0.08
C ASN A 46 -3.73 -2.93 0.52
N TRP A 47 -3.32 -4.20 0.60
CA TRP A 47 -4.16 -5.28 1.11
C TRP A 47 -4.28 -5.27 2.64
N LYS A 48 -3.36 -4.60 3.33
CA LYS A 48 -3.27 -4.60 4.78
C LYS A 48 -3.20 -6.04 5.28
N LEU A 49 -3.76 -6.34 6.46
CA LEU A 49 -3.77 -7.69 7.02
C LEU A 49 -4.76 -8.66 6.33
N ASN A 50 -4.73 -8.77 5.00
CA ASN A 50 -5.59 -9.64 4.19
C ASN A 50 -4.85 -10.17 2.95
N PRO A 51 -5.32 -11.29 2.35
CA PRO A 51 -6.37 -12.20 2.84
C PRO A 51 -5.84 -13.19 3.90
N SER A 52 -6.65 -14.17 4.33
CA SER A 52 -6.28 -15.10 5.40
C SER A 52 -5.43 -16.28 4.92
N THR A 53 -5.58 -16.65 3.64
CA THR A 53 -4.90 -17.82 3.09
C THR A 53 -4.10 -17.49 1.82
N LYS A 54 -3.11 -18.33 1.53
CA LYS A 54 -2.32 -18.27 0.31
C LYS A 54 -3.18 -18.42 -0.95
N ASP A 55 -4.17 -19.31 -0.93
CA ASP A 55 -5.01 -19.57 -2.11
C ASP A 55 -5.94 -18.39 -2.40
N GLU A 56 -6.51 -17.77 -1.36
CA GLU A 56 -7.27 -16.51 -1.49
C GLU A 56 -6.40 -15.37 -2.04
N ALA A 57 -5.15 -15.25 -1.57
CA ALA A 57 -4.21 -14.26 -2.09
C ALA A 57 -3.94 -14.45 -3.59
N ILE A 58 -3.72 -15.69 -4.02
CA ILE A 58 -3.50 -16.02 -5.44
C ILE A 58 -4.76 -15.73 -6.27
N GLU A 59 -5.94 -16.10 -5.79
CA GLU A 59 -7.20 -15.86 -6.49
C GLU A 59 -7.47 -14.36 -6.67
N LEU A 60 -7.35 -13.58 -5.59
CA LEU A 60 -7.52 -12.13 -5.62
C LEU A 60 -6.52 -11.47 -6.59
N ALA A 61 -5.24 -11.86 -6.51
CA ALA A 61 -4.20 -11.35 -7.40
C ALA A 61 -4.51 -11.61 -8.89
N LYS A 62 -4.96 -12.83 -9.23
CA LYS A 62 -5.35 -13.18 -10.60
C LYS A 62 -6.55 -12.39 -11.09
N GLY A 63 -7.54 -12.16 -10.23
CA GLY A 63 -8.70 -11.33 -10.55
C GLY A 63 -8.30 -9.91 -10.94
N ILE A 64 -7.44 -9.29 -10.12
CA ILE A 64 -6.93 -7.93 -10.37
C ILE A 64 -6.06 -7.91 -11.64
N ALA A 65 -5.10 -8.82 -11.77
CA ALA A 65 -4.22 -8.90 -12.94
C ALA A 65 -4.97 -9.22 -14.25
N GLY A 66 -6.14 -9.85 -14.16
CA GLY A 66 -7.03 -10.08 -15.30
C GLY A 66 -7.71 -8.80 -15.82
N ALA A 67 -7.87 -7.79 -14.97
CA ALA A 67 -8.44 -6.48 -15.34
C ALA A 67 -7.38 -5.48 -15.83
N VAL A 68 -6.10 -5.74 -15.56
CA VAL A 68 -4.98 -4.91 -16.07
C VAL A 68 -4.67 -5.28 -17.52
N SER A 69 -4.54 -4.27 -18.37
CA SER A 69 -4.23 -4.43 -19.79
C SER A 69 -3.24 -3.37 -20.27
N SER A 70 -2.71 -3.54 -21.48
CA SER A 70 -1.85 -2.53 -22.12
C SER A 70 -2.55 -1.19 -22.38
N GLU A 71 -3.89 -1.16 -22.32
CA GLU A 71 -4.69 0.06 -22.48
C GLU A 71 -5.00 0.75 -21.14
N SER A 72 -4.57 0.17 -20.01
CA SER A 72 -4.75 0.78 -18.70
C SER A 72 -4.05 2.15 -18.67
N PRO A 73 -4.71 3.18 -18.11
CA PRO A 73 -4.24 4.56 -18.21
C PRO A 73 -3.01 4.87 -17.36
N GLY A 74 -2.51 3.91 -16.58
CA GLY A 74 -1.47 4.07 -15.59
C GLY A 74 -0.87 2.76 -15.13
N ASP A 75 0.15 2.85 -14.29
CA ASP A 75 0.78 1.71 -13.64
C ASP A 75 -0.08 1.21 -12.48
N VAL A 76 0.02 -0.09 -12.19
CA VAL A 76 -0.72 -0.74 -11.11
C VAL A 76 0.26 -1.45 -10.19
N ALA A 77 0.10 -1.28 -8.88
CA ALA A 77 0.83 -2.05 -7.89
C ALA A 77 -0.07 -2.60 -6.78
N LEU A 78 0.32 -3.74 -6.21
CA LEU A 78 -0.31 -4.32 -5.02
C LEU A 78 0.71 -4.36 -3.89
N PHE A 79 0.36 -3.82 -2.72
CA PHE A 79 1.13 -3.95 -1.50
C PHE A 79 0.52 -5.07 -0.66
N VAL A 80 1.31 -6.11 -0.44
CA VAL A 80 0.83 -7.43 -0.02
C VAL A 80 1.53 -7.86 1.28
N PRO A 81 0.83 -8.54 2.21
CA PRO A 81 1.47 -9.14 3.38
C PRO A 81 2.65 -10.02 3.02
N PHE A 82 3.73 -9.91 3.80
CA PHE A 82 5.00 -10.60 3.56
C PHE A 82 4.89 -12.10 3.22
N PRO A 83 4.02 -12.89 3.89
CA PRO A 83 3.89 -14.32 3.58
C PRO A 83 3.38 -14.62 2.16
N PHE A 84 2.74 -13.66 1.49
CA PHE A 84 2.08 -13.87 0.20
C PHE A 84 2.77 -13.19 -0.98
N ILE A 85 3.78 -12.34 -0.76
CA ILE A 85 4.45 -11.58 -1.83
C ILE A 85 4.91 -12.49 -2.97
N GLU A 86 5.68 -13.54 -2.66
CA GLU A 86 6.29 -14.38 -3.71
C GLU A 86 5.24 -15.16 -4.51
N CYS A 87 4.17 -15.65 -3.87
CA CYS A 87 3.12 -16.36 -4.59
C CYS A 87 2.21 -15.42 -5.39
N VAL A 88 2.01 -14.19 -4.92
CA VAL A 88 1.27 -13.16 -5.66
C VAL A 88 2.07 -12.70 -6.87
N GLN A 89 3.38 -12.47 -6.76
CA GLN A 89 4.25 -12.17 -7.90
C GLN A 89 4.14 -13.23 -9.00
N LYS A 90 4.22 -14.51 -8.63
CA LYS A 90 4.03 -15.63 -9.57
C LYS A 90 2.64 -15.66 -10.18
N ALA A 91 1.61 -15.26 -9.43
CA ALA A 91 0.23 -15.28 -9.89
C ALA A 91 -0.11 -14.15 -10.87
N VAL A 92 0.50 -12.97 -10.71
CA VAL A 92 0.26 -11.81 -11.59
C VAL A 92 1.13 -11.82 -12.85
N ASP A 93 2.19 -12.62 -12.88
CA ASP A 93 3.05 -12.86 -14.05
C ASP A 93 3.52 -11.56 -14.74
N GLY A 94 3.98 -10.61 -13.93
CA GLY A 94 4.52 -9.34 -14.41
C GLY A 94 3.50 -8.34 -14.98
N LYS A 95 2.20 -8.63 -14.94
CA LYS A 95 1.17 -7.68 -15.41
C LYS A 95 1.03 -6.41 -14.58
N LEU A 96 1.45 -6.47 -13.31
CA LEU A 96 1.43 -5.37 -12.36
C LEU A 96 2.58 -5.56 -11.36
N SER A 97 2.97 -4.49 -10.67
CA SER A 97 4.02 -4.54 -9.65
C SER A 97 3.49 -5.11 -8.33
N VAL A 98 4.34 -5.82 -7.59
CA VAL A 98 4.01 -6.31 -6.24
C VAL A 98 5.02 -5.74 -5.27
N GLY A 99 4.54 -4.99 -4.29
CA GLY A 99 5.30 -4.27 -3.28
C GLY A 99 5.06 -4.82 -1.86
N ALA A 100 5.87 -4.32 -0.94
CA ALA A 100 5.82 -4.66 0.48
C ALA A 100 5.18 -3.56 1.34
N GLU A 101 4.48 -3.94 2.39
CA GLU A 101 3.75 -2.99 3.24
C GLU A 101 4.64 -2.18 4.20
N MET A 102 5.91 -2.56 4.36
CA MET A 102 6.94 -1.82 5.09
C MET A 102 8.32 -2.43 4.87
N VAL A 103 9.37 -1.71 5.27
CA VAL A 103 10.73 -2.25 5.47
C VAL A 103 11.29 -1.92 6.85
N THR A 104 12.18 -2.77 7.35
CA THR A 104 13.04 -2.46 8.49
C THR A 104 14.30 -1.76 7.95
N PRO A 105 14.70 -0.59 8.50
CA PRO A 105 15.86 0.16 8.00
C PRO A 105 17.18 -0.62 8.09
N GLU A 106 17.29 -1.57 9.00
CA GLU A 106 18.51 -2.36 9.17
C GLU A 106 18.62 -3.49 8.13
N MET A 107 19.81 -3.64 7.53
CA MET A 107 20.05 -4.63 6.49
C MET A 107 20.17 -6.07 7.02
N SER A 108 20.63 -6.20 8.27
CA SER A 108 20.78 -7.48 8.99
C SER A 108 20.99 -7.22 10.49
N GLY A 109 20.79 -8.24 11.33
CA GLY A 109 21.10 -8.16 12.76
C GLY A 109 20.00 -8.74 13.64
N ALA A 110 20.02 -8.36 14.92
CA ALA A 110 19.09 -8.84 15.93
C ALA A 110 17.73 -8.10 15.87
N PHE A 111 17.04 -8.21 14.74
CA PHE A 111 15.73 -7.59 14.47
C PHE A 111 14.68 -8.66 14.21
N THR A 112 14.36 -9.47 15.22
CA THR A 112 13.39 -10.56 15.11
C THR A 112 12.04 -10.04 14.58
N GLY A 113 11.59 -10.58 13.45
CA GLY A 113 10.37 -10.15 12.76
C GLY A 113 10.56 -8.99 11.77
N GLY A 114 11.76 -8.42 11.67
CA GLY A 114 12.10 -7.37 10.72
C GLY A 114 12.25 -7.90 9.29
N ILE A 115 12.00 -7.01 8.32
CA ILE A 115 12.05 -7.31 6.88
C ILE A 115 13.02 -6.35 6.21
N SER A 116 14.20 -6.82 5.81
CA SER A 116 15.21 -5.95 5.21
C SER A 116 14.99 -5.74 3.71
N CYS A 117 15.51 -4.63 3.18
CA CYS A 117 15.51 -4.38 1.73
C CYS A 117 16.19 -5.51 0.95
N GLY A 118 17.25 -6.11 1.51
CA GLY A 118 17.93 -7.25 0.89
C GLY A 118 17.04 -8.48 0.71
N MET A 119 16.18 -8.78 1.70
CA MET A 119 15.20 -9.88 1.59
C MET A 119 14.19 -9.61 0.48
N LEU A 120 13.64 -8.39 0.43
CA LEU A 120 12.66 -8.00 -0.59
C LEU A 120 13.26 -8.01 -2.01
N LYS A 121 14.47 -7.46 -2.19
CA LYS A 121 15.18 -7.51 -3.47
C LYS A 121 15.46 -8.94 -3.93
N SER A 122 15.75 -9.85 -3.01
CA SER A 122 16.02 -11.26 -3.36
C SER A 122 14.83 -11.97 -4.02
N ILE A 123 13.62 -11.45 -3.82
CA ILE A 123 12.37 -11.93 -4.45
C ILE A 123 11.82 -10.96 -5.50
N GLY A 124 12.61 -9.97 -5.94
CA GLY A 124 12.23 -9.05 -7.01
C GLY A 124 11.18 -7.99 -6.63
N VAL A 125 11.06 -7.64 -5.35
CA VAL A 125 10.26 -6.50 -4.92
C VAL A 125 11.03 -5.21 -5.14
N GLU A 126 10.38 -4.22 -5.73
CA GLU A 126 10.97 -2.91 -6.05
C GLU A 126 10.32 -1.75 -5.28
N TRP A 127 9.11 -1.97 -4.74
CA TRP A 127 8.32 -0.93 -4.05
C TRP A 127 8.02 -1.33 -2.61
N ALA A 128 8.07 -0.37 -1.70
CA ALA A 128 7.52 -0.54 -0.35
C ALA A 128 6.80 0.72 0.15
N LEU A 129 5.84 0.53 1.06
CA LEU A 129 5.22 1.62 1.79
C LEU A 129 6.11 2.07 2.95
N ALA A 130 6.00 3.34 3.33
CA ALA A 130 6.55 3.88 4.55
C ALA A 130 5.56 4.87 5.18
N GLY A 131 5.42 4.84 6.50
CA GLY A 131 4.60 5.81 7.22
C GLY A 131 3.09 5.70 7.04
N HIS A 132 2.56 4.51 6.68
CA HIS A 132 1.11 4.28 6.63
C HIS A 132 0.46 4.63 7.98
N SER A 133 -0.71 5.26 7.95
CA SER A 133 -1.43 5.75 9.14
C SER A 133 -1.55 4.71 10.27
N GLU A 134 -1.88 3.45 9.95
CA GLU A 134 -1.94 2.35 10.93
C GLU A 134 -0.61 2.11 11.65
N ARG A 135 0.53 2.27 10.96
CA ARG A 135 1.84 2.08 11.57
C ARG A 135 2.25 3.26 12.43
N ARG A 136 1.91 4.50 12.02
CA ARG A 136 2.08 5.70 12.85
C ARG A 136 1.26 5.60 14.15
N THR A 137 0.01 5.18 14.03
CA THR A 137 -0.95 5.21 15.14
C THR A 137 -0.91 3.97 16.03
N ILE A 138 -0.84 2.76 15.46
CA ILE A 138 -0.87 1.49 16.21
C ILE A 138 0.55 1.06 16.57
N ASN A 139 1.47 1.03 15.60
CA ASN A 139 2.86 0.61 15.81
C ASN A 139 3.76 1.72 16.37
N LYS A 140 3.27 2.96 16.46
CA LYS A 140 3.99 4.13 17.00
C LYS A 140 5.28 4.42 16.24
N GLU A 141 5.27 4.20 14.93
CA GLU A 141 6.40 4.60 14.08
C GLU A 141 6.55 6.12 14.06
N THR A 142 7.75 6.60 14.40
CA THR A 142 8.07 8.03 14.41
C THR A 142 8.50 8.50 13.04
N ASP A 143 8.46 9.82 12.81
CA ASP A 143 8.94 10.41 11.55
C ASP A 143 10.41 10.06 11.27
N GLU A 144 11.25 9.95 12.31
CA GLU A 144 12.65 9.59 12.19
C GLU A 144 12.82 8.13 11.72
N TYR A 145 11.99 7.22 12.22
CA TYR A 145 12.00 5.83 11.78
C TYR A 145 11.50 5.72 10.33
N ILE A 146 10.44 6.44 9.99
CA ILE A 146 9.87 6.47 8.63
C ILE A 146 10.86 7.06 7.63
N ASN A 147 11.57 8.13 7.99
CA ASN A 147 12.65 8.68 7.18
C ASN A 147 13.77 7.65 6.96
N ALA A 148 14.17 6.92 8.01
CA ALA A 148 15.17 5.86 7.88
C ALA A 148 14.71 4.74 6.92
N GLN A 149 13.42 4.40 6.90
CA GLN A 149 12.85 3.47 5.90
C GLN A 149 12.97 4.04 4.49
N CYS A 150 12.56 5.29 4.28
CA CYS A 150 12.61 5.95 2.98
C CYS A 150 14.04 6.00 2.44
N LEU A 151 15.00 6.46 3.24
CA LEU A 151 16.42 6.49 2.87
C LEU A 151 16.93 5.09 2.54
N LYS A 152 16.58 4.08 3.35
CA LYS A 152 17.05 2.72 3.12
C LYS A 152 16.56 2.14 1.80
N LEU A 153 15.31 2.43 1.42
CA LEU A 153 14.75 2.03 0.12
C LEU A 153 15.53 2.66 -1.02
N ILE A 154 15.71 3.99 -1.00
CA ILE A 154 16.42 4.73 -2.04
C ILE A 154 17.89 4.28 -2.17
N GLU A 155 18.59 4.10 -1.05
CA GLU A 155 19.98 3.60 -1.00
C GLU A 155 20.14 2.19 -1.59
N ASN A 156 19.06 1.40 -1.62
CA ASN A 156 19.04 0.04 -2.15
C ASN A 156 18.37 -0.04 -3.53
N ASP A 157 18.29 1.06 -4.27
CA ASP A 157 17.67 1.10 -5.61
C ASP A 157 16.20 0.62 -5.63
N MET A 158 15.48 0.83 -4.53
CA MET A 158 14.05 0.60 -4.43
C MET A 158 13.30 1.93 -4.46
N SER A 159 12.00 1.84 -4.68
CA SER A 159 11.08 2.98 -4.66
C SER A 159 10.21 2.94 -3.42
N VAL A 160 9.78 4.12 -2.96
CA VAL A 160 8.99 4.28 -1.75
C VAL A 160 7.68 4.99 -2.04
N ILE A 161 6.59 4.50 -1.44
CA ILE A 161 5.38 5.28 -1.26
C ILE A 161 5.36 5.79 0.18
N LEU A 162 5.61 7.08 0.35
CA LEU A 162 5.52 7.76 1.64
C LEU A 162 4.07 8.15 1.89
N CYS A 163 3.45 7.50 2.87
CA CYS A 163 2.13 7.86 3.36
C CYS A 163 2.22 9.01 4.37
N ILE A 164 1.36 10.01 4.17
CA ILE A 164 1.18 11.17 5.04
C ILE A 164 -0.31 11.42 5.28
N GLY A 165 -0.64 12.05 6.39
CA GLY A 165 -2.02 12.33 6.75
C GLY A 165 -2.18 12.79 8.18
N GLU A 166 -3.20 13.60 8.40
CA GLU A 166 -3.68 14.07 9.69
C GLU A 166 -4.75 13.14 10.27
N THR A 167 -4.82 13.09 11.60
CA THR A 167 -5.86 12.41 12.37
C THR A 167 -7.16 13.22 12.42
N ASP A 168 -8.27 12.58 12.80
CA ASP A 168 -9.55 13.23 13.15
C ASP A 168 -9.36 14.48 14.01
N GLU A 169 -8.61 14.36 15.12
CA GLU A 169 -8.40 15.45 16.06
C GLU A 169 -7.57 16.62 15.49
N GLU A 170 -6.71 16.34 14.52
CA GLU A 170 -5.90 17.35 13.83
C GLU A 170 -6.72 18.02 12.71
N PHE A 171 -7.56 17.26 12.03
CA PHE A 171 -8.52 17.77 11.05
C PHE A 171 -9.52 18.72 11.71
N GLU A 172 -10.11 18.33 12.85
CA GLU A 172 -11.02 19.19 13.64
C GLU A 172 -10.37 20.49 14.13
N LYS A 173 -9.04 20.55 14.20
CA LYS A 173 -8.26 21.73 14.61
C LYS A 173 -7.70 22.52 13.41
N ASP A 174 -8.13 22.20 12.19
CA ASP A 174 -7.65 22.81 10.94
C ASP A 174 -6.12 22.68 10.72
N LEU A 175 -5.52 21.57 11.18
CA LEU A 175 -4.05 21.36 11.14
C LEU A 175 -3.55 20.56 9.93
N VAL A 176 -4.41 20.26 8.94
CA VAL A 176 -4.08 19.43 7.76
C VAL A 176 -2.77 19.86 7.11
N GLY A 177 -2.63 21.16 6.82
CA GLY A 177 -1.45 21.71 6.16
C GLY A 177 -0.17 21.57 6.99
N ASP A 178 -0.25 21.92 8.28
CA ASP A 178 0.90 21.87 9.19
C ASP A 178 1.38 20.44 9.39
N VAL A 179 0.46 19.49 9.58
CA VAL A 179 0.78 18.07 9.76
C VAL A 179 1.44 17.51 8.50
N CYS A 180 0.83 17.73 7.32
CA CYS A 180 1.39 17.26 6.06
C CYS A 180 2.77 17.88 5.76
N GLU A 181 2.96 19.18 6.04
CA GLU A 181 4.23 19.85 5.84
C GLU A 181 5.33 19.25 6.72
N VAL A 182 5.04 18.99 7.99
CA VAL A 182 6.00 18.38 8.92
C VAL A 182 6.35 16.96 8.48
N GLN A 183 5.35 16.14 8.17
CA GLN A 183 5.56 14.75 7.75
C GLN A 183 6.35 14.66 6.45
N LEU A 184 6.09 15.54 5.48
CA LEU A 184 6.85 15.64 4.23
C LEU A 184 8.31 16.05 4.48
N LYS A 185 8.52 17.13 5.23
CA LYS A 185 9.88 17.63 5.53
C LYS A 185 10.73 16.61 6.23
N LYS A 186 10.17 15.91 7.23
CA LYS A 186 10.90 14.91 7.98
C LYS A 186 11.06 13.61 7.21
N GLY A 187 9.98 13.10 6.61
CA GLY A 187 10.00 11.83 5.87
C GLY A 187 10.98 11.86 4.69
N LEU A 188 11.10 13.00 4.00
CA LEU A 188 11.99 13.19 2.85
C LEU A 188 13.36 13.79 3.21
N ALA A 189 13.67 13.97 4.50
CA ALA A 189 14.95 14.54 4.91
C ALA A 189 16.13 13.68 4.39
N GLY A 190 17.04 14.31 3.65
CA GLY A 190 18.20 13.63 3.07
C GLY A 190 17.98 12.97 1.71
N ILE A 191 16.73 12.86 1.23
CA ILE A 191 16.45 12.44 -0.14
C ILE A 191 16.74 13.62 -1.07
N LYS A 192 17.54 13.38 -2.10
CA LYS A 192 17.97 14.42 -3.04
C LYS A 192 16.93 14.62 -4.15
N PRO A 193 16.90 15.81 -4.78
CA PRO A 193 15.98 16.07 -5.89
C PRO A 193 16.04 15.04 -7.02
N GLU A 194 17.24 14.55 -7.36
CA GLU A 194 17.47 13.54 -8.39
C GLU A 194 16.97 12.13 -8.01
N GLU A 195 16.56 11.89 -6.76
CA GLU A 195 16.04 10.61 -6.27
C GLU A 195 14.52 10.62 -6.14
N MET A 196 13.88 11.78 -6.35
CA MET A 196 12.43 11.95 -6.21
C MET A 196 11.61 11.23 -7.29
N ASP A 197 12.25 10.75 -8.36
CA ASP A 197 11.62 9.89 -9.36
C ASP A 197 11.23 8.51 -8.80
N ARG A 198 11.85 8.10 -7.69
CA ARG A 198 11.59 6.86 -6.95
C ARG A 198 10.68 7.06 -5.73
N VAL A 199 10.10 8.24 -5.58
CA VAL A 199 9.23 8.60 -4.45
C VAL A 199 7.82 8.91 -4.94
N VAL A 200 6.84 8.26 -4.32
CA VAL A 200 5.42 8.60 -4.46
C VAL A 200 4.92 9.06 -3.10
N ILE A 201 4.10 10.11 -3.08
CA ILE A 201 3.44 10.59 -1.86
C ILE A 201 2.00 10.12 -1.91
N ALA A 202 1.59 9.35 -0.91
CA ALA A 202 0.20 8.98 -0.69
C ALA A 202 -0.38 9.83 0.45
N TYR A 203 -1.27 10.75 0.12
CA TYR A 203 -2.04 11.47 1.13
C TYR A 203 -3.23 10.62 1.58
N GLU A 204 -3.30 10.35 2.87
CA GLU A 204 -4.32 9.54 3.55
C GLU A 204 -5.08 10.44 4.53
N PRO A 205 -6.27 10.98 4.18
CA PRO A 205 -7.12 11.60 5.18
C PRO A 205 -7.53 10.51 6.17
N VAL A 206 -6.98 10.52 7.39
CA VAL A 206 -7.28 9.48 8.41
C VAL A 206 -8.65 9.73 9.05
N TRP A 207 -9.17 10.94 8.91
CA TRP A 207 -10.46 11.39 9.41
C TRP A 207 -11.68 10.85 8.63
#